data_AF-A0A5N6UZ87-F1
#
_entry.id   AF-A0A5N6UZ87-F1
#
_cell.length_a   1.000
_cell.length_b   1.000
_cell.length_c   1.000
_cell.angle_alpha   90.00
_cell.angle_beta   90.00
_cell.angle_gamma   90.00
#
_symmetry.space_group_name_H-M   'P 1'
#
loop_
_entity.id
_entity.type
_entity.pdbx_description
1 polymer ?
#
loop_
_entity_poly.entity_id
_entity_poly.type
_entity_poly.pdbx_seq_one_letter_code
_entity_poly.pdbx_strand_id
1 'polypeptide(L)'
;MPSHTHLRYKNKTKTKTKQTMTPKPRNLLLTLDAFETLFHPRPSVPEQYASAAHHFGLPKTAITAERVFAAFKPVFKAQSKARPNYGRDDVIRGHYGGPRQWWAEIIRGTFLRVLAEHHQPYNNNTTTTTTTTTTTTITTTATSKSNKNINNEGQVDLPEGLVGYLLDRFASKEGYALYDDVGPFFSHIRAVKEKGGRLGPFERVVIGVVSNSDDRVPAVLKSLGLRVGDCRADEGVDSMRLSGFEERSSSGVVEGSAVNGGVNDIDLVVTSYEAGVEKPSPRIFEVARRQAKALARGDDLADWTCVHVGDDLEKDYRAAVGAGWHGYFLARGDDARSGHGDTNVIRSLVDLVPLLEAYH
;
A
#
# COMPACT_ATOMS: atom_id res chain seq x y z
N MET A 1 -64.42 -66.57 24.94
CA MET A 1 -63.40 -66.67 26.01
C MET A 1 -62.03 -66.62 25.35
N PRO A 2 -61.24 -65.55 25.54
CA PRO A 2 -60.04 -65.26 24.76
C PRO A 2 -58.78 -65.87 25.37
N SER A 3 -57.83 -66.26 24.53
CA SER A 3 -56.43 -66.52 24.88
C SER A 3 -55.60 -65.32 24.45
N HIS A 4 -55.11 -64.55 25.42
CA HIS A 4 -54.23 -63.41 25.21
C HIS A 4 -52.78 -63.90 25.00
N THR A 5 -52.20 -63.63 23.82
CA THR A 5 -50.76 -63.72 23.61
C THR A 5 -50.16 -62.31 23.61
N HIS A 6 -49.36 -62.00 24.62
CA HIS A 6 -48.61 -60.75 24.74
C HIS A 6 -47.44 -60.73 23.75
N LEU A 7 -47.49 -59.86 22.74
CA LEU A 7 -46.34 -59.54 21.90
C LEU A 7 -45.55 -58.38 22.55
N ARG A 8 -44.37 -58.69 23.12
CA ARG A 8 -43.41 -57.71 23.65
C ARG A 8 -42.87 -56.84 22.50
N TYR A 9 -43.21 -55.54 22.51
CA TYR A 9 -42.52 -54.53 21.72
C TYR A 9 -41.08 -54.36 22.24
N LYS A 10 -40.09 -54.71 21.42
CA LYS A 10 -38.67 -54.36 21.68
C LYS A 10 -38.44 -52.93 21.20
N ASN A 11 -38.31 -52.00 22.14
CA ASN A 11 -37.77 -50.66 21.87
C ASN A 11 -36.31 -50.78 21.43
N LYS A 12 -36.04 -50.66 20.13
CA LYS A 12 -34.69 -50.39 19.61
C LYS A 12 -34.42 -48.89 19.74
N THR A 13 -33.76 -48.51 20.83
CA THR A 13 -33.06 -47.22 20.92
C THR A 13 -32.01 -47.16 19.81
N LYS A 14 -32.31 -46.43 18.74
CA LYS A 14 -31.31 -46.01 17.75
C LYS A 14 -30.40 -45.00 18.44
N THR A 15 -29.24 -45.44 18.90
CA THR A 15 -28.10 -44.57 19.18
C THR A 15 -27.77 -43.82 17.89
N LYS A 16 -28.12 -42.53 17.84
CA LYS A 16 -27.58 -41.62 16.81
C LYS A 16 -26.09 -41.51 17.07
N THR A 17 -25.30 -42.27 16.35
CA THR A 17 -23.87 -42.00 16.19
C THR A 17 -23.77 -40.57 15.70
N LYS A 18 -23.19 -39.66 16.50
CA LYS A 18 -22.77 -38.34 15.99
C LYS A 18 -21.81 -38.65 14.85
N GLN A 19 -22.27 -38.49 13.61
CA GLN A 19 -21.34 -38.34 12.49
C GLN A 19 -20.49 -37.13 12.86
N THR A 20 -19.25 -37.36 13.25
CA THR A 20 -18.21 -36.35 13.20
C THR A 20 -18.11 -35.99 11.73
N MET A 21 -18.81 -34.92 11.32
CA MET A 21 -18.55 -34.33 10.02
C MET A 21 -17.07 -34.01 10.02
N THR A 22 -16.31 -34.66 9.14
CA THR A 22 -14.96 -34.22 8.82
C THR A 22 -15.07 -32.72 8.50
N PRO A 23 -14.38 -31.84 9.23
CA PRO A 23 -14.49 -30.40 8.98
C PRO A 23 -14.19 -30.16 7.51
N LYS A 24 -15.10 -29.43 6.83
CA LYS A 24 -14.97 -29.14 5.42
C LYS A 24 -13.63 -28.41 5.21
N PRO A 25 -12.85 -28.75 4.18
CA PRO A 25 -11.61 -28.05 3.89
C PRO A 25 -11.85 -26.55 3.75
N ARG A 26 -11.03 -25.74 4.43
CA ARG A 26 -11.11 -24.28 4.46
C ARG A 26 -9.94 -23.69 3.68
N ASN A 27 -10.22 -22.68 2.87
CA ASN A 27 -9.21 -21.87 2.21
C ASN A 27 -8.99 -20.60 3.01
N LEU A 28 -7.75 -20.16 3.11
CA LEU A 28 -7.37 -18.86 3.66
C LEU A 28 -7.04 -17.90 2.52
N LEU A 29 -7.70 -16.76 2.51
CA LEU A 29 -7.18 -15.55 1.88
C LEU A 29 -6.65 -14.64 2.97
N LEU A 30 -5.34 -14.51 3.07
CA LEU A 30 -4.68 -13.55 3.93
C LEU A 30 -4.15 -12.39 3.09
N THR A 31 -4.68 -11.20 3.33
CA THR A 31 -4.21 -9.98 2.68
C THR A 31 -3.47 -9.09 3.66
N LEU A 32 -2.46 -8.40 3.17
CA LEU A 32 -1.63 -7.48 3.95
C LEU A 32 -1.71 -6.08 3.30
N ASP A 33 -1.73 -5.01 4.09
CA ASP A 33 -1.33 -3.71 3.55
C ASP A 33 0.17 -3.73 3.18
N ALA A 34 0.62 -2.73 2.41
CA ALA A 34 1.98 -2.64 1.92
C ALA A 34 2.84 -1.67 2.75
N PHE A 35 2.42 -0.42 2.86
CA PHE A 35 3.24 0.67 3.37
C PHE A 35 3.11 0.74 4.89
N GLU A 36 4.20 0.89 5.62
CA GLU A 36 4.27 0.74 7.10
C GLU A 36 3.80 -0.63 7.65
N THR A 37 3.31 -1.52 6.79
CA THR A 37 3.00 -2.92 7.13
C THR A 37 4.12 -3.87 6.69
N LEU A 38 4.44 -3.90 5.39
CA LEU A 38 5.50 -4.74 4.80
C LEU A 38 6.81 -3.99 4.60
N PHE A 39 6.75 -2.75 4.14
CA PHE A 39 7.93 -1.93 3.92
C PHE A 39 7.71 -0.48 4.32
N HIS A 40 8.80 0.21 4.59
CA HIS A 40 8.81 1.61 4.98
C HIS A 40 9.93 2.37 4.24
N PRO A 41 9.86 3.70 4.13
CA PRO A 41 10.94 4.50 3.55
C PRO A 41 12.23 4.35 4.36
N ARG A 42 13.37 4.20 3.68
CA ARG A 42 14.68 4.21 4.33
C ARG A 42 15.74 4.92 3.47
N PRO A 43 16.25 6.11 3.86
CA PRO A 43 15.85 6.93 5.02
C PRO A 43 14.45 7.54 4.82
N SER A 44 14.02 8.46 5.67
CA SER A 44 12.67 9.05 5.54
C SER A 44 12.47 9.76 4.18
N VAL A 45 11.22 9.88 3.72
CA VAL A 45 10.90 10.54 2.43
C VAL A 45 11.53 11.94 2.32
N PRO A 46 11.43 12.83 3.33
CA PRO A 46 12.03 14.16 3.24
C PRO A 46 13.55 14.15 3.13
N GLU A 47 14.23 13.23 3.83
CA GLU A 47 15.69 13.06 3.74
C GLU A 47 16.11 12.60 2.35
N GLN A 48 15.37 11.66 1.75
CA GLN A 48 15.63 11.19 0.40
C GLN A 48 15.44 12.30 -0.64
N TYR A 49 14.41 13.12 -0.50
CA TYR A 49 14.19 14.30 -1.36
C TYR A 49 15.32 15.31 -1.22
N ALA A 50 15.73 15.64 0.01
CA ALA A 50 16.83 16.57 0.25
C ALA A 50 18.15 16.05 -0.31
N SER A 51 18.46 14.77 -0.08
CA SER A 51 19.65 14.11 -0.62
C SER A 51 19.67 14.14 -2.15
N ALA A 52 18.56 13.80 -2.80
CA ALA A 52 18.43 13.87 -4.25
C ALA A 52 18.60 15.31 -4.76
N ALA A 53 17.96 16.29 -4.12
CA ALA A 53 18.10 17.69 -4.49
C ALA A 53 19.58 18.16 -4.44
N HIS A 54 20.31 17.78 -3.39
CA HIS A 54 21.74 18.13 -3.26
C HIS A 54 22.60 17.42 -4.30
N HIS A 55 22.28 16.17 -4.64
CA HIS A 55 22.95 15.43 -5.70
C HIS A 55 22.80 16.14 -7.06
N PHE A 56 21.63 16.76 -7.31
CA PHE A 56 21.36 17.58 -8.49
C PHE A 56 21.78 19.06 -8.36
N GLY A 57 22.58 19.40 -7.35
CA GLY A 57 23.18 20.73 -7.20
C GLY A 57 22.28 21.80 -6.58
N LEU A 58 21.11 21.46 -6.03
CA LEU A 58 20.31 22.43 -5.29
C LEU A 58 20.97 22.78 -3.94
N PRO A 59 20.85 24.04 -3.47
CA PRO A 59 21.59 24.49 -2.29
C PRO A 59 21.18 23.74 -1.02
N LYS A 60 22.16 23.23 -0.28
CA LYS A 60 21.94 22.53 1.00
C LYS A 60 21.27 23.39 2.07
N THR A 61 21.51 24.70 2.04
CA THR A 61 20.88 25.66 2.93
C THR A 61 19.41 25.90 2.59
N ALA A 62 19.04 25.74 1.31
CA ALA A 62 17.67 25.92 0.86
C ALA A 62 16.86 24.63 1.05
N ILE A 63 17.37 23.48 0.61
CA ILE A 63 16.63 22.23 0.66
C ILE A 63 17.07 21.40 1.87
N THR A 64 16.33 21.48 2.98
CA THR A 64 16.53 20.59 4.14
C THR A 64 15.37 19.62 4.30
N ALA A 65 15.59 18.51 5.00
CA ALA A 65 14.55 17.51 5.23
C ALA A 65 13.32 18.12 5.95
N GLU A 66 13.54 19.01 6.91
CA GLU A 66 12.49 19.70 7.68
C GLU A 66 11.61 20.57 6.77
N ARG A 67 12.24 21.29 5.84
CA ARG A 67 11.53 22.16 4.89
C ARG A 67 10.77 21.35 3.86
N VAL A 68 11.37 20.26 3.36
CA VAL A 68 10.67 19.31 2.49
C VAL A 68 9.47 18.71 3.22
N PHE A 69 9.64 18.27 4.47
CA PHE A 69 8.56 17.72 5.28
C PHE A 69 7.40 18.72 5.44
N ALA A 70 7.71 19.98 5.78
CA ALA A 70 6.72 21.04 5.92
C ALA A 70 5.99 21.35 4.60
N ALA A 71 6.70 21.33 3.48
CA ALA A 71 6.14 21.64 2.16
C ALA A 71 5.33 20.51 1.54
N PHE A 72 5.67 19.24 1.83
CA PHE A 72 5.07 18.07 1.18
C PHE A 72 3.58 17.93 1.49
N LYS A 73 3.19 18.01 2.77
CA LYS A 73 1.80 17.72 3.19
C LYS A 73 0.76 18.65 2.56
N PRO A 74 0.96 19.98 2.48
CA PRO A 74 0.06 20.87 1.76
C PRO A 74 -0.06 20.53 0.27
N VAL A 75 1.06 20.23 -0.39
CA VAL A 75 1.09 19.90 -1.82
C VAL A 75 0.38 18.58 -2.10
N PHE A 76 0.69 17.54 -1.31
CA PHE A 76 0.01 16.25 -1.37
C PHE A 76 -1.50 16.41 -1.19
N LYS A 77 -1.94 17.13 -0.15
CA LYS A 77 -3.38 17.34 0.11
C LYS A 77 -4.07 18.06 -1.03
N ALA A 78 -3.44 19.08 -1.62
CA ALA A 78 -4.00 19.79 -2.77
C ALA A 78 -4.13 18.86 -3.98
N GLN A 79 -3.09 18.07 -4.24
CA GLN A 79 -3.08 17.11 -5.35
C GLN A 79 -4.13 16.01 -5.17
N SER A 80 -4.19 15.36 -4.00
CA SER A 80 -5.21 14.34 -3.69
C SER A 80 -6.63 14.86 -3.80
N LYS A 81 -6.87 16.12 -3.42
CA LYS A 81 -8.19 16.75 -3.57
C LYS A 81 -8.51 17.02 -5.04
N ALA A 82 -7.55 17.51 -5.82
CA ALA A 82 -7.76 17.84 -7.23
C ALA A 82 -7.86 16.59 -8.12
N ARG A 83 -7.09 15.55 -7.78
CA ARG A 83 -6.96 14.29 -8.53
C ARG A 83 -7.00 13.11 -7.54
N PRO A 84 -8.19 12.74 -7.02
CA PRO A 84 -8.34 11.59 -6.13
C PRO A 84 -7.87 10.28 -6.80
N ASN A 85 -7.41 9.32 -5.99
CA ASN A 85 -6.90 8.02 -6.45
C ASN A 85 -5.99 8.14 -7.68
N TYR A 86 -4.96 8.98 -7.57
CA TYR A 86 -3.96 9.24 -8.62
C TYR A 86 -4.52 9.82 -9.93
N GLY A 87 -5.71 10.44 -9.89
CA GLY A 87 -6.39 10.98 -11.06
C GLY A 87 -6.98 9.89 -11.97
N ARG A 88 -7.26 8.70 -11.43
CA ARG A 88 -7.71 7.53 -12.20
C ARG A 88 -8.86 7.84 -13.16
N ASP A 89 -9.88 8.56 -12.71
CA ASP A 89 -11.03 8.90 -13.54
C ASP A 89 -10.65 9.72 -14.76
N ASP A 90 -9.65 10.60 -14.64
CA ASP A 90 -9.16 11.42 -15.74
C ASP A 90 -8.22 10.64 -16.66
N VAL A 91 -7.51 9.64 -16.13
CA VAL A 91 -6.76 8.67 -16.94
C VAL A 91 -7.71 7.88 -17.83
N ILE A 92 -8.82 7.37 -17.28
CA ILE A 92 -9.83 6.64 -18.05
C ILE A 92 -10.40 7.50 -19.19
N ARG A 93 -10.53 8.81 -18.95
CA ARG A 93 -10.98 9.80 -19.97
C ARG A 93 -9.88 10.23 -20.94
N GLY A 94 -8.62 9.81 -20.74
CA GLY A 94 -7.48 10.22 -21.58
C GLY A 94 -7.01 11.66 -21.35
N HIS A 95 -7.35 12.26 -20.20
CA HIS A 95 -7.04 13.66 -19.88
C HIS A 95 -5.87 13.82 -18.89
N TYR A 96 -5.29 12.72 -18.42
CA TYR A 96 -4.25 12.74 -17.40
C TYR A 96 -3.30 11.54 -17.53
N GLY A 97 -2.03 11.72 -17.19
CA GLY A 97 -0.95 10.72 -17.32
C GLY A 97 -0.81 9.76 -16.12
N GLY A 98 -1.77 9.79 -15.19
CA GLY A 98 -1.86 8.83 -14.09
C GLY A 98 -0.80 8.99 -13.00
N PRO A 99 -0.51 7.92 -12.24
CA PRO A 99 0.34 7.97 -11.05
C PRO A 99 1.72 8.60 -11.29
N ARG A 100 2.34 8.34 -12.45
CA ARG A 100 3.65 8.92 -12.78
C ARG A 100 3.58 10.44 -12.88
N GLN A 101 2.58 10.98 -13.57
CA GLN A 101 2.34 12.42 -13.63
C GLN A 101 1.97 12.98 -12.25
N TRP A 102 1.08 12.28 -11.53
CA TRP A 102 0.59 12.68 -10.21
C TRP A 102 1.71 12.88 -9.20
N TRP A 103 2.63 11.91 -9.11
CA TRP A 103 3.80 12.03 -8.24
C TRP A 103 4.82 13.04 -8.73
N ALA A 104 5.00 13.18 -10.05
CA ALA A 104 5.88 14.21 -10.60
C ALA A 104 5.42 15.62 -10.22
N GLU A 105 4.11 15.88 -10.24
CA GLU A 105 3.51 17.15 -9.84
C GLU A 105 3.72 17.41 -8.34
N ILE A 106 3.61 16.40 -7.48
CA ILE A 106 3.88 16.53 -6.04
C ILE A 106 5.37 16.81 -5.78
N ILE A 107 6.28 16.09 -6.44
CA ILE A 107 7.72 16.31 -6.30
C ILE A 107 8.06 17.75 -6.69
N ARG A 108 7.59 18.20 -7.87
CA ARG A 108 7.81 19.58 -8.34
C ARG A 108 7.22 20.59 -7.37
N GLY A 109 5.95 20.45 -7.01
CA GLY A 109 5.25 21.37 -6.11
C GLY A 109 5.94 21.48 -4.75
N THR A 110 6.47 20.37 -4.22
CA THR A 110 7.21 20.35 -2.96
C THR A 110 8.49 21.18 -3.06
N PHE A 111 9.33 20.95 -4.08
CA PHE A 111 10.56 21.74 -4.24
C PHE A 111 10.31 23.21 -4.55
N LEU A 112 9.35 23.51 -5.42
CA LEU A 112 8.98 24.90 -5.75
C LEU A 112 8.52 25.65 -4.50
N ARG A 113 7.74 25.00 -3.63
CA ARG A 113 7.32 25.58 -2.37
C ARG A 113 8.49 25.86 -1.44
N VAL A 114 9.41 24.90 -1.26
CA VAL A 114 10.62 25.09 -0.44
C VAL A 114 11.48 26.26 -0.98
N LEU A 115 11.65 26.35 -2.29
CA LEU A 115 12.46 27.40 -2.92
C LEU A 115 11.79 28.77 -2.77
N ALA A 116 10.48 28.87 -3.00
CA ALA A 116 9.73 30.11 -2.81
C ALA A 116 9.80 30.62 -1.36
N GLU A 117 9.65 29.74 -0.37
CA GLU A 117 9.77 30.09 1.05
C GLU A 117 11.20 30.48 1.44
N HIS A 118 12.24 30.05 0.70
CA HIS A 118 13.63 30.44 0.95
C HIS A 118 13.94 31.85 0.42
N HIS A 119 13.28 32.24 -0.67
CA HIS A 119 13.47 33.54 -1.32
C HIS A 119 12.63 34.65 -0.67
N GLN A 120 11.77 34.33 0.30
CA GLN A 120 11.13 35.35 1.13
C GLN A 120 12.21 36.04 1.98
N PRO A 121 12.45 37.36 1.82
CA PRO A 121 13.36 38.07 2.70
C PRO A 121 12.84 37.98 4.13
N TYR A 122 13.77 37.79 5.07
CA TYR A 122 13.52 37.77 6.50
C TYR A 122 12.94 39.14 6.95
N ASN A 123 11.62 39.34 6.82
CA ASN A 123 10.94 40.54 7.29
C ASN A 123 10.66 40.40 8.79
N ASN A 124 11.70 40.62 9.60
CA ASN A 124 11.52 40.92 11.02
C ASN A 124 11.14 42.39 11.20
N ASN A 125 9.89 42.76 10.88
CA ASN A 125 9.32 44.03 11.30
C ASN A 125 8.06 43.79 12.14
N THR A 126 8.28 43.44 13.40
CA THR A 126 7.39 43.87 14.47
C THR A 126 7.69 45.35 14.71
N THR A 127 6.84 46.28 14.25
CA THR A 127 6.50 47.56 14.91
C THR A 127 5.51 48.36 14.05
N THR A 128 4.32 48.52 14.62
CA THR A 128 3.43 49.70 14.66
C THR A 128 3.58 50.78 13.58
N THR A 129 2.48 50.96 12.85
CA THR A 129 2.06 52.09 12.02
C THR A 129 2.46 53.45 12.58
N THR A 130 3.29 54.22 11.86
CA THR A 130 3.13 55.69 11.75
C THR A 130 3.76 56.19 10.45
N THR A 131 2.92 56.85 9.65
CA THR A 131 3.19 57.60 8.42
C THR A 131 4.22 58.70 8.64
N THR A 132 5.24 58.86 7.78
CA THR A 132 5.74 60.16 7.28
C THR A 132 6.70 59.96 6.08
N THR A 133 6.44 60.72 5.03
CA THR A 133 7.17 60.84 3.76
C THR A 133 8.55 61.49 3.93
N THR A 134 9.63 60.88 3.44
CA THR A 134 10.83 61.63 2.98
C THR A 134 11.66 60.82 1.98
N THR A 135 11.95 61.46 0.85
CA THR A 135 12.84 61.04 -0.25
C THR A 135 14.30 61.00 0.20
N THR A 136 14.96 59.84 0.10
CA THR A 136 16.44 59.76 0.14
C THR A 136 16.96 58.69 -0.81
N THR A 137 17.74 59.13 -1.78
CA THR A 137 18.56 58.37 -2.71
C THR A 137 19.59 57.51 -1.96
N ILE A 138 19.60 56.19 -2.18
CA ILE A 138 20.68 55.31 -1.71
C ILE A 138 21.24 54.54 -2.90
N THR A 139 22.47 54.87 -3.23
CA THR A 139 23.39 54.12 -4.08
C THR A 139 23.78 52.84 -3.35
N THR A 140 23.51 51.67 -3.93
CA THR A 140 24.03 50.40 -3.41
C THR A 140 24.63 49.57 -4.53
N THR A 141 25.95 49.55 -4.55
CA THR A 141 26.80 48.57 -5.22
C THR A 141 26.48 47.17 -4.67
N ALA A 142 25.87 46.31 -5.49
CA ALA A 142 25.63 44.91 -5.15
C ALA A 142 26.37 44.00 -6.14
N THR A 143 27.33 43.27 -5.58
CA THR A 143 28.10 42.20 -6.21
C THR A 143 27.16 41.06 -6.65
N SER A 144 27.04 40.90 -7.96
CA SER A 144 26.29 39.84 -8.62
C SER A 144 26.96 38.47 -8.44
N LYS A 145 26.42 37.61 -7.60
CA LYS A 145 26.56 36.15 -7.76
C LYS A 145 25.31 35.66 -8.48
N SER A 146 25.45 35.32 -9.76
CA SER A 146 24.34 34.88 -10.61
C SER A 146 23.75 33.57 -10.08
N ASN A 147 22.49 33.60 -9.63
CA ASN A 147 21.69 32.40 -9.41
C ASN A 147 21.34 31.81 -10.79
N LYS A 148 21.97 30.69 -11.16
CA LYS A 148 21.81 30.04 -12.47
C LYS A 148 20.44 29.39 -12.74
N ASN A 149 19.47 29.47 -11.81
CA ASN A 149 18.21 28.71 -11.91
C ASN A 149 16.94 29.60 -11.95
N ILE A 150 17.08 30.89 -12.26
CA ILE A 150 15.93 31.79 -12.44
C ILE A 150 15.74 31.99 -13.94
N ASN A 151 14.64 31.49 -14.49
CA ASN A 151 14.29 31.73 -15.88
C ASN A 151 13.72 33.15 -16.07
N ASN A 152 13.56 33.59 -17.32
CA ASN A 152 13.19 34.97 -17.68
C ASN A 152 11.83 35.44 -17.11
N GLU A 153 11.04 34.54 -16.51
CA GLU A 153 9.75 34.82 -15.87
C GLU A 153 9.82 34.87 -14.34
N GLY A 154 11.02 34.76 -13.75
CA GLY A 154 11.20 34.74 -12.29
C GLY A 154 10.83 33.40 -11.63
N GLN A 155 10.62 32.35 -12.42
CA GLN A 155 10.29 31.01 -11.94
C GLN A 155 11.58 30.22 -11.68
N VAL A 156 11.62 29.50 -10.56
CA VAL A 156 12.77 28.65 -10.23
C VAL A 156 12.63 27.33 -10.99
N ASP A 157 13.49 27.09 -11.96
CA ASP A 157 13.51 25.82 -12.68
C ASP A 157 14.23 24.76 -11.86
N LEU A 158 13.61 23.59 -11.75
CA LEU A 158 14.23 22.44 -11.11
C LEU A 158 15.24 21.80 -12.07
N PRO A 159 16.37 21.28 -11.57
CA PRO A 159 17.35 20.58 -12.40
C PRO A 159 16.70 19.48 -13.23
N GLU A 160 17.09 19.38 -14.49
CA GLU A 160 16.66 18.32 -15.39
C GLU A 160 17.00 16.95 -14.77
N GLY A 161 16.07 16.00 -14.89
CA GLY A 161 16.25 14.64 -14.35
C GLY A 161 15.97 14.46 -12.85
N LEU A 162 15.95 15.52 -12.02
CA LEU A 162 15.72 15.39 -10.56
C LEU A 162 14.40 14.68 -10.23
N VAL A 163 13.33 15.07 -10.92
CA VAL A 163 11.99 14.49 -10.71
C VAL A 163 11.98 13.01 -11.14
N GLY A 164 12.55 12.70 -12.31
CA GLY A 164 12.67 11.33 -12.81
C GLY A 164 13.45 10.44 -11.84
N TYR A 165 14.59 10.94 -11.35
CA TYR A 165 15.43 10.26 -10.38
C TYR A 165 14.66 9.85 -9.12
N LEU A 166 13.85 10.77 -8.54
CA LEU A 166 13.04 10.46 -7.37
C LEU A 166 11.92 9.47 -7.69
N LEU A 167 11.26 9.60 -8.85
CA LEU A 167 10.22 8.67 -9.28
C LEU A 167 10.76 7.24 -9.38
N ASP A 168 11.93 7.06 -9.98
CA ASP A 168 12.56 5.75 -10.18
C ASP A 168 13.10 5.19 -8.85
N ARG A 169 13.64 6.06 -7.98
CA ARG A 169 14.06 5.69 -6.62
C ARG A 169 12.90 5.13 -5.79
N PHE A 170 11.73 5.77 -5.84
CA PHE A 170 10.53 5.30 -5.13
C PHE A 170 9.76 4.21 -5.89
N ALA A 171 10.33 3.63 -6.94
CA ALA A 171 9.80 2.43 -7.61
C ALA A 171 10.58 1.16 -7.23
N SER A 172 11.49 1.23 -6.25
CA SER A 172 12.46 0.18 -5.98
C SER A 172 13.02 0.20 -4.54
N LYS A 173 13.82 -0.81 -4.17
CA LYS A 173 14.47 -0.98 -2.86
C LYS A 173 15.37 0.19 -2.47
N GLU A 174 15.75 1.03 -3.43
CA GLU A 174 16.52 2.24 -3.24
C GLU A 174 15.76 3.26 -2.37
N GLY A 175 14.42 3.23 -2.41
CA GLY A 175 13.55 4.06 -1.60
C GLY A 175 13.14 3.46 -0.26
N TYR A 176 13.29 2.15 -0.08
CA TYR A 176 12.55 1.40 0.94
C TYR A 176 13.36 0.29 1.63
N ALA A 177 12.81 -0.20 2.74
CA ALA A 177 13.26 -1.40 3.42
C ALA A 177 12.07 -2.21 3.92
N LEU A 178 12.23 -3.53 3.99
CA LEU A 178 11.27 -4.40 4.69
C LEU A 178 11.43 -4.23 6.21
N TYR A 179 10.34 -4.41 6.95
CA TYR A 179 10.44 -4.66 8.40
C TYR A 179 11.11 -6.02 8.66
N ASP A 180 11.82 -6.11 9.78
CA ASP A 180 12.65 -7.29 10.12
C ASP A 180 11.85 -8.60 10.24
N ASP A 181 10.56 -8.52 10.55
CA ASP A 181 9.66 -9.66 10.72
C ASP A 181 9.03 -10.18 9.42
N VAL A 182 9.10 -9.41 8.34
CA VAL A 182 8.49 -9.74 7.05
C VAL A 182 9.17 -10.95 6.42
N GLY A 183 10.51 -10.97 6.41
CA GLY A 183 11.29 -12.10 5.90
C GLY A 183 10.98 -13.42 6.62
N PRO A 184 11.07 -13.47 7.96
CA PRO A 184 10.69 -14.65 8.75
C PRO A 184 9.25 -15.10 8.51
N PHE A 185 8.28 -14.16 8.47
CA PHE A 185 6.88 -14.47 8.20
C PHE A 185 6.70 -15.16 6.84
N PHE A 186 7.20 -14.56 5.75
CA PHE A 186 7.07 -15.16 4.42
C PHE A 186 7.85 -16.47 4.29
N SER A 187 9.00 -16.59 4.94
CA SER A 187 9.77 -17.84 4.95
C SER A 187 8.99 -18.99 5.59
N HIS A 188 8.26 -18.71 6.68
CA HIS A 188 7.40 -19.70 7.34
C HIS A 188 6.24 -20.12 6.42
N ILE A 189 5.47 -19.17 5.90
CA ILE A 189 4.30 -19.46 5.05
C ILE A 189 4.72 -20.18 3.75
N ARG A 190 5.84 -19.77 3.15
CA ARG A 190 6.41 -20.42 1.98
C ARG A 190 6.77 -21.87 2.25
N ALA A 191 7.39 -22.18 3.39
CA ALA A 191 7.70 -23.55 3.77
C ALA A 191 6.44 -24.42 3.94
N VAL A 192 5.33 -23.85 4.43
CA VAL A 192 4.03 -24.55 4.50
C VAL A 192 3.52 -24.86 3.08
N LYS A 193 3.50 -23.85 2.20
CA LYS A 193 3.05 -23.98 0.81
C LYS A 193 3.90 -24.98 0.00
N GLU A 194 5.23 -24.94 0.13
CA GLU A 194 6.16 -25.81 -0.61
C GLU A 194 6.07 -27.29 -0.19
N LYS A 195 5.79 -27.57 1.09
CA LYS A 195 5.63 -28.94 1.60
C LYS A 195 4.26 -29.55 1.28
N GLY A 196 3.36 -28.82 0.61
CA GLY A 196 1.95 -29.19 0.51
C GLY A 196 1.29 -29.32 1.88
N GLY A 197 1.82 -28.61 2.89
CA GLY A 197 1.34 -28.64 4.25
C GLY A 197 0.08 -27.79 4.44
N ARG A 198 -0.55 -27.95 5.60
CA ARG A 198 -1.69 -27.13 6.04
C ARG A 198 -1.20 -26.07 7.02
N LEU A 199 -1.86 -24.92 7.04
CA LEU A 199 -1.70 -23.91 8.09
C LEU A 199 -2.92 -24.00 9.01
N GLY A 200 -2.78 -24.67 10.16
CA GLY A 200 -3.93 -24.96 11.03
C GLY A 200 -5.04 -25.71 10.27
N PRO A 201 -6.29 -25.17 10.24
CA PRO A 201 -7.38 -25.80 9.51
C PRO A 201 -7.31 -25.57 7.99
N PHE A 202 -6.42 -24.69 7.49
CA PHE A 202 -6.41 -24.26 6.10
C PHE A 202 -5.61 -25.20 5.21
N GLU A 203 -6.26 -25.75 4.17
CA GLU A 203 -5.62 -26.62 3.17
C GLU A 203 -4.97 -25.84 2.04
N ARG A 204 -5.43 -24.61 1.83
CA ARG A 204 -4.87 -23.69 0.85
C ARG A 204 -4.74 -22.32 1.49
N VAL A 205 -3.57 -21.72 1.28
CA VAL A 205 -3.26 -20.36 1.72
C VAL A 205 -2.93 -19.53 0.48
N VAL A 206 -3.74 -18.51 0.24
CA VAL A 206 -3.48 -17.46 -0.75
C VAL A 206 -3.08 -16.21 0.01
N ILE A 207 -1.91 -15.68 -0.31
CA ILE A 207 -1.41 -14.42 0.26
C ILE A 207 -1.59 -13.31 -0.77
N GLY A 208 -2.20 -12.20 -0.35
CA GLY A 208 -2.37 -11.02 -1.19
C GLY A 208 -1.87 -9.74 -0.54
N VAL A 209 -1.69 -8.70 -1.35
CA VAL A 209 -1.54 -7.33 -0.88
C VAL A 209 -2.77 -6.54 -1.29
N VAL A 210 -3.33 -5.74 -0.37
CA VAL A 210 -4.43 -4.79 -0.63
C VAL A 210 -4.04 -3.44 -0.07
N SER A 211 -3.73 -2.47 -0.94
CA SER A 211 -3.15 -1.19 -0.53
C SER A 211 -3.76 0.02 -1.23
N ASN A 212 -3.93 1.12 -0.48
CA ASN A 212 -4.25 2.43 -1.05
C ASN A 212 -2.99 3.04 -1.64
N SER A 213 -2.59 2.50 -2.79
CA SER A 213 -1.33 2.79 -3.47
C SER A 213 -1.55 2.85 -4.98
N ASP A 214 -0.51 3.31 -5.70
CA ASP A 214 -0.40 3.16 -7.15
C ASP A 214 0.20 1.81 -7.56
N ASP A 215 0.35 1.63 -8.87
CA ASP A 215 0.75 0.38 -9.51
C ASP A 215 2.21 -0.03 -9.28
N ARG A 216 3.03 0.76 -8.56
CA ARG A 216 4.44 0.39 -8.28
C ARG A 216 4.63 -0.67 -7.21
N VAL A 217 3.63 -0.95 -6.38
CA VAL A 217 3.76 -1.86 -5.22
C VAL A 217 4.41 -3.21 -5.58
N PRO A 218 4.02 -3.92 -6.66
CA PRO A 218 4.66 -5.18 -7.02
C PRO A 218 6.14 -5.02 -7.37
N ALA A 219 6.52 -3.99 -8.13
CA ALA A 219 7.91 -3.71 -8.48
C ALA A 219 8.78 -3.43 -7.24
N VAL A 220 8.26 -2.65 -6.29
CA VAL A 220 8.92 -2.38 -5.00
C VAL A 220 9.13 -3.69 -4.24
N LEU A 221 8.08 -4.49 -4.04
CA LEU A 221 8.16 -5.76 -3.32
C LEU A 221 9.14 -6.76 -3.97
N LYS A 222 9.11 -6.88 -5.32
CA LYS A 222 10.06 -7.70 -6.08
C LYS A 222 11.50 -7.22 -5.86
N SER A 223 11.74 -5.91 -5.93
CA SER A 223 13.07 -5.34 -5.72
C SER A 223 13.59 -5.53 -4.28
N LEU A 224 12.69 -5.63 -3.30
CA LEU A 224 12.99 -5.94 -1.90
C LEU A 224 13.26 -7.44 -1.65
N GLY A 225 13.16 -8.28 -2.68
CA GLY A 225 13.52 -9.70 -2.63
C GLY A 225 12.34 -10.66 -2.37
N LEU A 226 11.10 -10.19 -2.40
CA LEU A 226 9.92 -11.03 -2.27
C LEU A 226 9.50 -11.63 -3.61
N ARG A 227 8.97 -12.86 -3.59
CA ARG A 227 8.40 -13.52 -4.78
C ARG A 227 6.95 -13.10 -4.96
N VAL A 228 6.69 -12.22 -5.93
CA VAL A 228 5.37 -11.64 -6.17
C VAL A 228 4.79 -12.16 -7.49
N GLY A 229 3.62 -12.78 -7.43
CA GLY A 229 2.86 -13.23 -8.59
C GLY A 229 2.28 -12.06 -9.39
N ASP A 230 1.77 -12.35 -10.58
CA ASP A 230 1.33 -11.32 -11.55
C ASP A 230 -0.19 -11.04 -11.54
N CYS A 231 -0.94 -11.67 -10.61
CA CYS A 231 -2.37 -11.43 -10.46
C CYS A 231 -2.65 -10.04 -9.85
N ARG A 232 -3.60 -9.31 -10.45
CA ARG A 232 -3.98 -7.94 -10.08
C ARG A 232 -5.49 -7.74 -10.08
N ALA A 233 -5.92 -6.54 -9.66
CA ALA A 233 -7.28 -6.09 -9.90
C ALA A 233 -7.60 -5.97 -11.40
N ASP A 234 -8.87 -6.12 -11.73
CA ASP A 234 -9.45 -6.14 -13.08
C ASP A 234 -10.80 -5.39 -13.14
N GLU A 235 -11.00 -4.37 -12.29
CA GLU A 235 -12.27 -3.64 -12.24
C GLU A 235 -12.41 -2.61 -13.38
N GLY A 236 -13.35 -2.88 -14.29
CA GLY A 236 -13.91 -1.93 -15.27
C GLY A 236 -13.02 -1.63 -16.48
N VAL A 237 -11.71 -1.46 -16.26
CA VAL A 237 -10.70 -1.32 -17.30
C VAL A 237 -9.60 -2.30 -16.95
N ASP A 238 -9.19 -3.14 -17.91
CA ASP A 238 -8.03 -4.00 -17.74
C ASP A 238 -6.86 -3.15 -17.22
N SER A 239 -6.26 -3.55 -16.10
CA SER A 239 -5.11 -2.85 -15.51
C SER A 239 -3.98 -2.62 -16.53
N MET A 240 -3.90 -3.45 -17.57
CA MET A 240 -2.98 -3.27 -18.72
C MET A 240 -3.26 -2.04 -19.59
N ARG A 241 -4.40 -1.35 -19.43
CA ARG A 241 -4.78 -0.16 -20.22
C ARG A 241 -4.66 1.16 -19.44
N LEU A 242 -4.30 1.11 -18.17
CA LEU A 242 -4.11 2.31 -17.36
C LEU A 242 -2.67 2.79 -17.50
N SER A 243 -2.49 4.08 -17.80
CA SER A 243 -1.15 4.69 -17.74
C SER A 243 -0.66 4.65 -16.29
N GLY A 244 0.61 4.31 -16.08
CA GLY A 244 1.17 4.15 -14.75
C GLY A 244 2.68 4.00 -14.80
N PHE A 245 3.25 3.33 -13.80
CA PHE A 245 4.66 2.99 -13.75
C PHE A 245 4.96 1.60 -14.28
N GLU A 246 4.00 0.69 -14.22
CA GLU A 246 4.23 -0.66 -14.71
C GLU A 246 4.03 -0.71 -16.23
N GLU A 247 5.15 -0.72 -16.96
CA GLU A 247 5.18 -1.10 -18.37
C GLU A 247 5.03 -2.62 -18.48
N ARG A 248 3.82 -3.09 -18.79
CA ARG A 248 3.58 -4.51 -19.04
C ARG A 248 3.53 -4.75 -20.54
N SER A 249 4.57 -5.37 -21.09
CA SER A 249 4.63 -5.76 -22.50
C SER A 249 3.37 -6.53 -22.89
N SER A 250 2.73 -6.11 -23.98
CA SER A 250 1.65 -6.81 -24.68
C SER A 250 2.18 -8.08 -25.37
N SER A 251 2.82 -8.96 -24.60
CA SER A 251 3.28 -10.26 -25.06
C SER A 251 2.39 -11.34 -24.45
N GLY A 252 1.33 -11.64 -25.20
CA GLY A 252 0.72 -12.96 -25.23
C GLY A 252 -0.34 -13.22 -24.17
N VAL A 253 -1.49 -13.71 -24.65
CA VAL A 253 -2.16 -14.82 -23.98
C VAL A 253 -1.08 -15.83 -23.60
N VAL A 254 -0.66 -15.83 -22.33
CA VAL A 254 0.09 -16.95 -21.80
C VAL A 254 -0.93 -17.85 -21.14
N GLU A 255 -1.48 -18.75 -21.95
CA GLU A 255 -1.73 -20.10 -21.45
C GLU A 255 -0.42 -20.58 -20.82
N GLY A 256 -0.33 -20.47 -19.48
CA GLY A 256 0.78 -21.02 -18.70
C GLY A 256 2.05 -20.17 -18.59
N SER A 257 1.98 -18.98 -18.00
CA SER A 257 3.19 -18.30 -17.50
C SER A 257 3.51 -18.77 -16.07
N ALA A 258 3.92 -20.03 -15.96
CA ALA A 258 4.72 -20.51 -14.84
C ALA A 258 6.16 -20.00 -15.03
N VAL A 259 6.39 -18.70 -14.89
CA VAL A 259 7.75 -18.16 -14.88
C VAL A 259 8.28 -18.33 -13.47
N ASN A 260 9.00 -19.44 -13.29
CA ASN A 260 9.37 -20.15 -12.05
C ASN A 260 8.20 -20.91 -11.41
N GLY A 261 8.17 -22.24 -11.59
CA GLY A 261 7.24 -23.14 -10.89
C GLY A 261 7.48 -23.25 -9.36
N GLY A 262 7.97 -22.18 -8.74
CA GLY A 262 8.14 -22.06 -7.30
C GLY A 262 6.96 -21.37 -6.64
N VAL A 263 6.83 -21.57 -5.33
CA VAL A 263 5.81 -20.91 -4.52
C VAL A 263 6.11 -19.42 -4.41
N ASN A 264 5.10 -18.58 -4.70
CA ASN A 264 5.12 -17.14 -4.45
C ASN A 264 4.91 -16.84 -2.96
N ASP A 265 5.57 -15.78 -2.49
CA ASP A 265 5.31 -15.18 -1.18
C ASP A 265 3.97 -14.45 -1.19
N ILE A 266 3.72 -13.71 -2.27
CA ILE A 266 2.53 -12.90 -2.49
C ILE A 266 1.94 -13.34 -3.83
N ASP A 267 0.75 -13.92 -3.80
CA ASP A 267 0.10 -14.51 -4.98
C ASP A 267 -0.62 -13.44 -5.83
N LEU A 268 -1.13 -12.37 -5.20
CA LEU A 268 -1.85 -11.27 -5.86
C LEU A 268 -1.57 -9.91 -5.21
N VAL A 269 -1.67 -8.84 -6.00
CA VAL A 269 -1.56 -7.46 -5.50
C VAL A 269 -2.74 -6.65 -6.02
N VAL A 270 -3.49 -6.02 -5.12
CA VAL A 270 -4.63 -5.14 -5.43
C VAL A 270 -4.32 -3.76 -4.89
N THR A 271 -4.00 -2.84 -5.80
CA THR A 271 -3.81 -1.43 -5.49
C THR A 271 -5.12 -0.67 -5.67
N SER A 272 -5.35 0.41 -4.92
CA SER A 272 -6.55 1.24 -5.10
C SER A 272 -6.61 1.87 -6.49
N TYR A 273 -5.45 2.16 -7.09
CA TYR A 273 -5.38 2.67 -8.44
C TYR A 273 -5.94 1.68 -9.47
N GLU A 274 -5.50 0.42 -9.42
CA GLU A 274 -6.00 -0.64 -10.31
C GLU A 274 -7.47 -0.99 -9.99
N ALA A 275 -7.83 -1.10 -8.70
CA ALA A 275 -9.19 -1.41 -8.27
C ALA A 275 -10.21 -0.29 -8.50
N GLY A 276 -9.75 0.95 -8.66
CA GLY A 276 -10.59 2.15 -8.78
C GLY A 276 -11.29 2.62 -7.51
N VAL A 277 -11.06 1.94 -6.39
CA VAL A 277 -11.64 2.24 -5.09
C VAL A 277 -10.57 2.11 -4.02
N GLU A 278 -10.62 2.99 -3.03
CA GLU A 278 -9.72 3.00 -1.88
C GLU A 278 -10.39 2.33 -0.67
N LYS A 279 -9.59 1.69 0.19
CA LYS A 279 -9.98 1.42 1.57
C LYS A 279 -10.40 2.74 2.23
N PRO A 280 -11.50 2.79 3.01
CA PRO A 280 -12.19 1.65 3.63
C PRO A 280 -13.33 1.03 2.81
N SER A 281 -13.44 1.28 1.51
CA SER A 281 -14.51 0.70 0.69
C SER A 281 -14.47 -0.84 0.69
N PRO A 282 -15.57 -1.55 0.99
CA PRO A 282 -15.59 -3.02 0.98
C PRO A 282 -15.30 -3.61 -0.41
N ARG A 283 -15.56 -2.84 -1.46
CA ARG A 283 -15.36 -3.21 -2.86
C ARG A 283 -13.92 -3.65 -3.16
N ILE A 284 -12.91 -3.02 -2.54
CA ILE A 284 -11.51 -3.41 -2.78
C ILE A 284 -11.19 -4.81 -2.25
N PHE A 285 -11.82 -5.21 -1.13
CA PHE A 285 -11.69 -6.56 -0.57
C PHE A 285 -12.44 -7.59 -1.41
N GLU A 286 -13.60 -7.24 -1.94
CA GLU A 286 -14.35 -8.09 -2.88
C GLU A 286 -13.52 -8.41 -4.14
N VAL A 287 -12.81 -7.42 -4.68
CA VAL A 287 -11.87 -7.60 -5.80
C VAL A 287 -10.77 -8.58 -5.42
N ALA A 288 -10.12 -8.39 -4.26
CA ALA A 288 -9.07 -9.30 -3.79
C ALA A 288 -9.57 -10.74 -3.63
N ARG A 289 -10.78 -10.93 -3.07
CA ARG A 289 -11.39 -12.27 -2.94
C ARG A 289 -11.70 -12.90 -4.29
N ARG A 290 -12.24 -12.12 -5.23
CA ARG A 290 -12.52 -12.60 -6.59
C ARG A 290 -11.24 -13.05 -7.29
N GLN A 291 -10.16 -12.30 -7.15
CA GLN A 291 -8.86 -12.65 -7.70
C GLN A 291 -8.26 -13.90 -7.05
N ALA A 292 -8.33 -14.02 -5.72
CA ALA A 292 -7.88 -15.21 -4.99
C ALA A 292 -8.63 -16.47 -5.44
N LYS A 293 -9.95 -16.37 -5.65
CA LYS A 293 -10.78 -17.48 -6.15
C LYS A 293 -10.40 -17.89 -7.57
N ALA A 294 -10.12 -16.92 -8.45
CA ALA A 294 -9.66 -17.20 -9.81
C ALA A 294 -8.32 -17.96 -9.81
N LEU A 295 -7.37 -17.53 -8.98
CA LEU A 295 -6.09 -18.23 -8.77
C LEU A 295 -6.26 -19.67 -8.24
N ALA A 296 -7.25 -19.87 -7.38
CA ALA A 296 -7.58 -21.18 -6.80
C ALA A 296 -8.29 -22.15 -7.76
N ARG A 297 -8.55 -21.75 -9.03
CA ARG A 297 -9.21 -22.55 -10.07
C ARG A 297 -10.58 -23.10 -9.68
N GLY A 298 -11.48 -22.21 -9.23
CA GLY A 298 -12.92 -22.46 -9.30
C GLY A 298 -13.52 -23.36 -8.20
N ASP A 299 -12.85 -23.55 -7.07
CA ASP A 299 -13.48 -24.18 -5.90
C ASP A 299 -14.41 -23.17 -5.20
N ASP A 300 -15.47 -22.76 -5.89
CA ASP A 300 -16.53 -21.87 -5.38
C ASP A 300 -17.32 -22.52 -4.23
N LEU A 301 -17.16 -23.83 -4.05
CA LEU A 301 -17.76 -24.61 -2.98
C LEU A 301 -16.92 -24.61 -1.71
N ALA A 302 -15.62 -24.27 -1.74
CA ALA A 302 -14.78 -24.20 -0.55
C ALA A 302 -15.16 -23.03 0.36
N ASP A 303 -15.10 -23.24 1.67
CA ASP A 303 -15.31 -22.17 2.63
C ASP A 303 -14.04 -21.29 2.69
N TRP A 304 -14.21 -19.97 2.57
CA TRP A 304 -13.09 -19.02 2.52
C TRP A 304 -13.07 -18.18 3.79
N THR A 305 -12.06 -18.40 4.62
CA THR A 305 -11.70 -17.44 5.66
C THR A 305 -10.91 -16.31 5.02
N CYS A 306 -11.38 -15.09 5.17
CA CYS A 306 -10.71 -13.91 4.65
C CYS A 306 -10.20 -13.06 5.81
N VAL A 307 -8.89 -12.78 5.80
CA VAL A 307 -8.17 -12.04 6.83
C VAL A 307 -7.46 -10.87 6.18
N HIS A 308 -7.51 -9.70 6.81
CA HIS A 308 -6.69 -8.56 6.43
C HIS A 308 -5.86 -8.05 7.61
N VAL A 309 -4.65 -7.62 7.33
CA VAL A 309 -3.70 -7.10 8.31
C VAL A 309 -3.09 -5.82 7.79
N GLY A 310 -3.09 -4.77 8.60
CA GLY A 310 -2.43 -3.51 8.27
C GLY A 310 -2.24 -2.62 9.49
N ASP A 311 -1.53 -1.52 9.31
CA ASP A 311 -1.12 -0.57 10.35
C ASP A 311 -2.11 0.59 10.54
N ASP A 312 -3.19 0.68 9.76
CA ASP A 312 -4.21 1.73 9.90
C ASP A 312 -5.52 1.14 10.49
N LEU A 313 -5.95 1.68 11.64
CA LEU A 313 -7.18 1.23 12.32
C LEU A 313 -8.43 1.39 11.45
N GLU A 314 -8.52 2.47 10.68
CA GLU A 314 -9.71 2.76 9.88
C GLU A 314 -9.63 2.06 8.52
N LYS A 315 -8.50 2.23 7.83
CA LYS A 315 -8.35 1.74 6.45
C LYS A 315 -8.09 0.25 6.39
N ASP A 316 -7.53 -0.37 7.42
CA ASP A 316 -7.20 -1.79 7.38
C ASP A 316 -8.11 -2.59 8.31
N TYR A 317 -8.05 -2.32 9.62
CA TYR A 317 -8.79 -3.12 10.60
C TYR A 317 -10.30 -2.96 10.43
N ARG A 318 -10.83 -1.73 10.55
CA ARG A 318 -12.28 -1.49 10.46
C ARG A 318 -12.82 -1.72 9.07
N ALA A 319 -12.06 -1.39 8.03
CA ALA A 319 -12.47 -1.65 6.65
C ALA A 319 -12.65 -3.16 6.39
N ALA A 320 -11.72 -3.99 6.87
CA ALA A 320 -11.83 -5.44 6.76
C ALA A 320 -13.05 -5.97 7.53
N VAL A 321 -13.22 -5.56 8.79
CA VAL A 321 -14.39 -5.94 9.60
C VAL A 321 -15.69 -5.50 8.93
N GLY A 322 -15.74 -4.28 8.38
CA GLY A 322 -16.88 -3.74 7.64
C GLY A 322 -17.19 -4.51 6.35
N ALA A 323 -16.18 -5.11 5.72
CA ALA A 323 -16.33 -6.00 4.58
C ALA A 323 -16.69 -7.45 4.97
N GLY A 324 -16.89 -7.73 6.26
CA GLY A 324 -17.18 -9.08 6.78
C GLY A 324 -15.94 -9.99 6.87
N TRP A 325 -14.73 -9.42 6.89
CA TRP A 325 -13.47 -10.14 7.04
C TRP A 325 -12.97 -10.05 8.48
N HIS A 326 -12.04 -10.92 8.84
CA HIS A 326 -11.31 -10.78 10.10
C HIS A 326 -10.19 -9.76 9.91
N GLY A 327 -10.21 -8.69 10.70
CA GLY A 327 -9.14 -7.69 10.73
C GLY A 327 -8.15 -7.96 11.85
N TYR A 328 -6.86 -7.72 11.58
CA TYR A 328 -5.83 -7.55 12.59
C TYR A 328 -5.13 -6.20 12.40
N PHE A 329 -5.03 -5.44 13.48
CA PHE A 329 -4.26 -4.20 13.52
C PHE A 329 -2.81 -4.53 13.88
N LEU A 330 -1.88 -4.20 12.99
CA LEU A 330 -0.45 -4.36 13.20
C LEU A 330 0.11 -3.08 13.81
N ALA A 331 0.25 -3.09 15.13
CA ALA A 331 0.75 -1.93 15.86
C ALA A 331 2.28 -1.83 15.72
N ARG A 332 2.75 -0.98 14.80
CA ARG A 332 4.18 -0.64 14.64
C ARG A 332 4.54 0.57 15.54
N GLY A 333 5.80 0.62 15.98
CA GLY A 333 6.35 1.81 16.66
C GLY A 333 5.59 2.24 17.93
N ASP A 334 5.24 3.52 18.01
CA ASP A 334 4.58 4.12 19.18
C ASP A 334 3.14 3.63 19.38
N ASP A 335 2.46 3.17 18.33
CA ASP A 335 1.11 2.61 18.43
C ASP A 335 1.08 1.30 19.23
N ALA A 336 2.21 0.58 19.31
CA ALA A 336 2.33 -0.64 20.12
C ALA A 336 2.12 -0.40 21.64
N ARG A 337 2.20 0.86 22.09
CA ARG A 337 2.07 1.29 23.50
C ARG A 337 0.66 1.73 23.87
N SER A 338 -0.24 1.85 22.91
CA SER A 338 -1.61 2.32 23.10
C SER A 338 -2.57 1.17 23.37
N GLY A 339 -3.53 1.36 24.28
CA GLY A 339 -4.62 0.40 24.49
C GLY A 339 -5.63 0.47 23.34
N HIS A 340 -5.98 -0.67 22.74
CA HIS A 340 -6.81 -0.72 21.53
C HIS A 340 -8.17 -1.41 21.73
N GLY A 341 -8.64 -1.53 22.98
CA GLY A 341 -9.96 -2.11 23.29
C GLY A 341 -10.13 -3.52 22.72
N ASP A 342 -11.27 -3.78 22.06
CA ASP A 342 -11.64 -5.07 21.45
C ASP A 342 -10.98 -5.32 20.07
N THR A 343 -9.96 -4.54 19.71
CA THR A 343 -9.23 -4.70 18.44
C THR A 343 -8.33 -5.94 18.51
N ASN A 344 -8.31 -6.74 17.45
CA ASN A 344 -7.33 -7.82 17.34
C ASN A 344 -5.96 -7.20 16.99
N VAL A 345 -5.08 -7.05 17.98
CA VAL A 345 -3.77 -6.42 17.81
C VAL A 345 -2.68 -7.48 17.71
N ILE A 346 -1.79 -7.30 16.73
CA ILE A 346 -0.49 -7.98 16.65
C ILE A 346 0.63 -6.94 16.63
N ARG A 347 1.83 -7.29 17.11
CA ARG A 347 3.00 -6.37 17.09
C ARG A 347 4.01 -6.76 16.03
N SER A 348 3.90 -7.98 15.53
CA SER A 348 4.68 -8.51 14.44
C SER A 348 3.84 -9.39 13.54
N LEU A 349 4.18 -9.46 12.25
CA LEU A 349 3.58 -10.41 11.32
C LEU A 349 3.82 -11.87 11.75
N VAL A 350 4.91 -12.16 12.47
CA VAL A 350 5.13 -13.52 12.98
C VAL A 350 4.15 -13.91 14.09
N ASP A 351 3.58 -12.94 14.82
CA ASP A 351 2.56 -13.19 15.85
C ASP A 351 1.26 -13.73 15.23
N LEU A 352 1.04 -13.48 13.94
CA LEU A 352 -0.14 -13.95 13.21
C LEU A 352 -0.11 -15.46 12.97
N VAL A 353 1.08 -16.07 12.85
CA VAL A 353 1.24 -17.50 12.53
C VAL A 353 0.49 -18.39 13.53
N PRO A 354 0.75 -18.33 14.86
CA PRO A 354 0.03 -19.18 15.83
C PRO A 354 -1.48 -18.89 15.87
N LEU A 355 -1.91 -17.65 15.56
CA LEU A 355 -3.33 -17.29 15.49
C LEU A 355 -4.03 -17.97 14.31
N LEU A 356 -3.36 -18.04 13.15
CA LEU A 356 -3.86 -18.76 11.97
C LEU A 356 -3.84 -20.28 12.17
N GLU A 357 -2.83 -20.81 12.88
CA GLU A 357 -2.75 -22.23 13.21
C GLU A 357 -3.88 -22.67 14.16
N ALA A 358 -4.28 -21.79 15.08
CA ALA A 358 -5.33 -22.04 16.07
C ALA A 358 -6.76 -21.72 15.58
N TYR A 359 -6.96 -21.38 14.30
CA TYR A 359 -8.28 -21.06 13.77
C TYR A 359 -9.25 -22.25 13.87
N HIS A 360 -10.52 -21.97 14.17
CA HIS A 360 -11.58 -22.97 14.32
C HIS A 360 -12.73 -22.75 13.35
#